data_AF-A0A1R4FSI0-F1
#
_entry.id   AF-A0A1R4FSI0-F1
#
_cell.length_a   1.000
_cell.length_b   1.000
_cell.length_c   1.000
_cell.angle_alpha   90.00
_cell.angle_beta   90.00
_cell.angle_gamma   90.00
#
_symmetry.space_group_name_H-M   'P 1'
#
loop_
_entity.id
_entity.type
_entity.pdbx_description
1 polymer ?
#
loop_
_entity_poly.entity_id
_entity_poly.type
_entity_poly.pdbx_seq_one_letter_code
_entity_poly.pdbx_strand_id
1 'polypeptide(L)' 'MACSRRAEYTLTFDYEDRMAAVGPLAVRSEPHSYDLCALHAGRTTVPEGWTLVKPTPIAPGAGDARALD' A
#
# COMPACT_ATOMS: atom_id res chain seq x y z
N MET A 1 -7.15 -15.43 -1.42
CA MET A 1 -6.29 -15.52 -2.60
C MET A 1 -5.25 -14.42 -2.52
N ALA A 2 -3.97 -14.75 -2.67
CA ALA A 2 -2.91 -13.75 -2.77
C ALA A 2 -2.98 -13.05 -4.14
N CYS A 3 -2.65 -11.76 -4.20
CA CYS A 3 -2.57 -11.03 -5.46
C CYS A 3 -1.30 -11.42 -6.21
N SER A 4 -1.39 -11.67 -7.52
CA SER A 4 -0.22 -11.94 -8.38
C SER A 4 0.37 -10.68 -9.03
N ARG A 5 -0.29 -9.52 -8.90
CA ARG A 5 0.21 -8.25 -9.44
C ARG A 5 1.41 -7.78 -8.60
N ARG A 6 2.33 -7.07 -9.26
CA ARG A 6 3.48 -6.45 -8.60
C ARG A 6 3.01 -5.55 -7.45
N ALA A 7 3.73 -5.59 -6.34
CA ALA A 7 3.56 -4.60 -5.28
C ALA A 7 4.15 -3.25 -5.69
N GLU A 8 3.45 -2.19 -5.30
CA GLU A 8 3.78 -0.80 -5.62
C GLU A 8 3.59 0.12 -4.39
N TYR A 9 2.82 -0.35 -3.42
CA TYR A 9 2.49 0.34 -2.18
C TYR A 9 2.66 -0.59 -0.99
N THR A 10 2.85 0.00 0.19
CA THR A 10 2.82 -0.72 1.46
C THR A 10 1.72 -0.12 2.33
N LEU A 11 0.89 -0.99 2.90
CA LEU A 11 -0.09 -0.66 3.93
C LEU A 11 0.53 -0.95 5.29
N THR A 12 0.59 0.05 6.16
CA THR A 12 1.07 -0.08 7.54
C THR A 12 -0.06 0.18 8.52
N PHE A 13 -0.09 -0.56 9.62
CA PHE A 13 -1.07 -0.41 10.69
C PHE A 13 -0.44 0.17 11.96
N ASP A 14 -1.08 1.19 12.52
CA ASP A 14 -0.94 1.62 13.90
C ASP A 14 -2.19 1.19 14.66
N TYR A 15 -2.04 0.18 15.52
CA TYR A 15 -3.16 -0.36 16.29
C TYR A 15 -3.53 0.48 17.51
N GLU A 16 -2.61 1.28 18.04
CA GLU A 16 -2.85 2.14 19.19
C GLU A 16 -3.76 3.30 18.78
N ASP A 17 -3.40 3.97 17.69
CA ASP A 17 -4.16 5.11 17.14
C ASP A 17 -5.32 4.69 16.22
N ARG A 18 -5.47 3.37 15.97
CA ARG A 18 -6.45 2.84 15.00
C ARG A 18 -6.30 3.49 13.64
N MET A 19 -5.07 3.60 13.17
CA MET A 19 -4.73 4.18 11.88
C MET A 19 -4.15 3.14 10.95
N ALA A 20 -4.47 3.26 9.67
CA ALA A 20 -3.68 2.63 8.62
C ALA A 20 -3.25 3.65 7.58
N ALA A 21 -2.03 3.49 7.04
CA ALA A 21 -1.48 4.35 6.01
C ALA A 21 -1.06 3.53 4.81
N VAL A 22 -1.44 3.97 3.61
CA VAL A 22 -0.94 3.47 2.33
C VAL A 22 0.14 4.43 1.84
N GLY A 23 1.37 3.97 1.83
CA GLY A 23 2.54 4.71 1.33
C GLY A 23 3.22 4.01 0.16
N PRO A 24 4.24 4.64 -0.46
CA PRO A 24 5.09 3.97 -1.45
C PRO A 24 5.62 2.62 -0.95
N LEU A 25 5.89 1.70 -1.87
CA LEU A 25 6.47 0.39 -1.52
C LEU A 25 7.70 0.55 -0.61
N ALA A 26 7.65 -0.08 0.56
CA ALA A 26 8.72 -0.04 1.52
C ALA A 26 9.97 -0.73 0.96
N VAL A 27 11.14 -0.10 1.17
CA VAL A 27 12.43 -0.65 0.72
C VAL A 27 12.86 -1.86 1.57
N ARG A 28 12.35 -1.93 2.79
CA ARG A 28 12.57 -3.02 3.76
C ARG A 28 11.23 -3.52 4.26
N SER A 29 11.15 -4.79 4.58
CA SER A 29 9.97 -5.33 5.26
C SER A 29 9.83 -4.70 6.64
N GLU A 30 8.65 -4.16 6.93
CA GLU A 30 8.32 -3.65 8.26
C GLU A 30 7.36 -4.60 8.97
N PRO A 31 7.49 -4.77 10.31
CA PRO A 31 6.47 -5.45 11.10
C PRO A 31 5.11 -4.79 10.89
N HIS A 32 4.04 -5.60 10.84
CA HIS A 32 2.66 -5.10 10.67
C HIS A 32 2.40 -4.33 9.37
N SER A 33 3.13 -4.66 8.30
CA SER A 33 2.92 -4.10 6.98
C SER A 33 2.51 -5.15 5.95
N TYR A 34 1.78 -4.71 4.92
CA TYR A 34 1.37 -5.54 3.79
C TYR A 34 1.61 -4.81 2.47
N ASP A 35 2.28 -5.49 1.55
CA ASP A 35 2.54 -4.96 0.22
C ASP A 35 1.32 -5.15 -0.69
N LEU A 36 0.95 -4.08 -1.39
CA LEU A 36 -0.24 -3.99 -2.24
C LEU A 36 0.14 -3.54 -3.66
N CYS A 37 -0.54 -4.11 -4.65
CA CYS A 37 -0.55 -3.55 -6.00
C CYS A 37 -1.41 -2.27 -6.05
N ALA A 38 -1.25 -1.43 -7.07
CA ALA A 38 -2.02 -0.18 -7.19
C ALA A 38 -3.55 -0.38 -7.09
N LEU A 39 -4.07 -1.48 -7.66
CA LEU A 39 -5.50 -1.80 -7.58
C LEU A 39 -5.96 -2.08 -6.14
N HIS A 40 -5.20 -2.85 -5.37
CA HIS A 40 -5.56 -3.14 -3.99
C HIS A 40 -5.35 -1.91 -3.10
N ALA A 41 -4.27 -1.16 -3.28
CA ALA A 41 -4.06 0.11 -2.59
C ALA A 41 -5.24 1.10 -2.78
N GLY A 42 -5.81 1.17 -4.00
CA GLY A 42 -7.02 1.95 -4.29
C GLY A 42 -8.28 1.46 -3.58
N ARG A 43 -8.47 0.14 -3.51
CA ARG A 43 -9.69 -0.50 -2.98
C ARG A 43 -9.62 -0.84 -1.49
N THR A 44 -8.45 -0.71 -0.86
CA THR A 44 -8.28 -0.95 0.56
C THR A 44 -9.22 -0.07 1.38
N THR A 45 -9.86 -0.71 2.35
CA THR A 45 -10.68 -0.12 3.40
C THR A 45 -10.16 -0.58 4.76
N VAL A 46 -10.55 0.12 5.82
CA VAL A 46 -10.20 -0.21 7.21
C VAL A 46 -11.48 -0.54 8.00
N PRO A 47 -11.37 -1.18 9.18
CA PRO A 47 -12.52 -1.40 10.05
C PRO A 47 -13.21 -0.08 10.46
N GLU A 48 -14.44 -0.17 10.95
CA GLU A 48 -15.15 0.99 11.48
C GLU A 48 -14.36 1.65 12.64
N GLY A 49 -14.36 2.98 12.67
CA GLY A 49 -13.64 3.77 13.68
C GLY A 49 -12.13 3.86 13.47
N TRP A 50 -11.61 3.33 12.36
CA TRP A 50 -10.22 3.51 11.95
C TRP A 50 -10.04 4.66 10.96
N THR A 51 -8.89 5.31 11.03
CA THR A 51 -8.48 6.31 10.03
C THR A 51 -7.64 5.65 8.95
N LEU A 52 -8.00 5.86 7.68
CA LEU A 52 -7.18 5.44 6.54
C LEU A 52 -6.60 6.64 5.81
N VAL A 53 -5.27 6.75 5.81
CA VAL A 53 -4.53 7.76 5.04
C VAL A 53 -4.00 7.11 3.77
N LYS A 54 -4.34 7.66 2.60
CA LYS A 54 -3.83 7.17 1.31
C LYS A 54 -3.72 8.29 0.27
N PRO A 55 -2.75 8.22 -0.67
CA PRO A 55 -2.67 9.18 -1.75
C PRO A 55 -3.92 9.09 -2.65
N THR A 56 -4.37 10.23 -3.14
CA THR A 56 -5.48 10.33 -4.08
C THR A 56 -5.06 11.24 -5.25
N PRO A 57 -4.98 10.72 -6.49
CA PRO A 57 -5.24 9.34 -6.88
C PRO A 57 -4.13 8.37 -6.43
N ILE A 58 -4.48 7.09 -6.33
CA ILE A 58 -3.49 5.99 -6.30
C ILE A 58 -2.97 5.80 -7.72
N ALA A 59 -1.81 6.36 -8.01
CA ALA A 59 -1.12 6.15 -9.28
C ALA A 59 -0.37 4.80 -9.26
N PRO A 60 0.00 4.21 -10.40
CA PRO A 60 1.04 3.19 -10.37
C PRO A 60 2.33 3.78 -9.76
N GLY A 61 3.04 2.99 -8.97
CA GLY A 61 4.36 3.35 -8.48
C GLY A 61 5.32 3.50 -9.67
N ALA A 62 6.25 4.44 -9.61
CA ALA A 62 7.20 4.78 -10.68
C ALA A 62 8.22 3.65 -11.03
N GLY A 63 7.91 2.40 -10.72
CA GLY A 63 8.79 1.24 -10.74
C GLY A 63 9.03 0.60 -12.11
N ASP A 64 8.78 1.30 -13.22
CA ASP A 64 9.01 0.83 -14.58
C ASP A 64 9.60 1.89 -15.53
N ALA A 65 10.47 2.79 -15.03
CA ALA A 65 11.27 3.67 -15.90
C ALA A 65 12.61 3.06 -16.38
N ARG A 66 12.94 1.79 -16.06
CA ARG A 66 14.22 1.15 -16.43
C ARG A 66 14.13 -0.31 -16.90
N ALA A 67 13.15 -0.65 -17.73
CA ALA A 67 13.08 -1.95 -18.41
C ALA A 67 12.82 -1.81 -19.93
N LEU A 68 13.28 -0.71 -20.53
CA LEU A 68 13.39 -0.53 -21.97
C LEU A 68 14.86 -0.19 -22.29
N ASP A 69 15.75 -1.17 -22.16
CA ASP A 69 17.05 -1.23 -22.84
C ASP A 69 17.34 -2.70 -23.18
#